data_AF-V8NU60-F1
#
_entry.id   AF-V8NU60-F1
#
_cell.length_a   1.000
_cell.length_b   1.000
_cell.length_c   1.000
_cell.angle_alpha   90.00
_cell.angle_beta   90.00
_cell.angle_gamma   90.00
#
_symmetry.space_group_name_H-M   'P 1'
#
loop_
_entity.id
_entity.type
_entity.pdbx_description
1 polymer ?
#
loop_
_entity_poly.entity_id
_entity_poly.type
_entity_poly.pdbx_seq_one_letter_code
_entity_poly.pdbx_strand_id
1 'polypeptide(L)' 'MEMKSLKNDFSVTKKTIAKHEGGAAASIKSKLNMSVDPCDNFFRFACEGWSQDNPIPEDYSNYGVYSWLRHNVDLKLK' A
#
# COMPACT_ATOMS: atom_id res chain seq x y z
N MET A 1 -13.72 13.30 -37.08
CA MET A 1 -14.34 12.49 -36.01
C MET A 1 -13.33 11.61 -35.26
N GLU A 2 -12.18 11.28 -35.85
CA GLU A 2 -11.18 10.38 -35.23
C GLU A 2 -10.43 10.93 -34.00
N MET A 3 -10.13 12.24 -33.97
CA MET A 3 -9.43 12.86 -32.82
C MET A 3 -10.21 12.81 -31.50
N LYS A 4 -11.54 12.62 -31.54
CA LYS A 4 -12.35 12.45 -30.32
C LYS A 4 -12.24 11.03 -29.77
N SER A 5 -12.08 10.03 -30.65
CA SER A 5 -11.86 8.62 -30.26
C SER A 5 -10.51 8.46 -29.58
N LEU A 6 -9.44 8.99 -30.17
CA LEU A 6 -8.09 8.93 -29.59
C LEU A 6 -7.96 9.63 -28.22
N LYS A 7 -8.68 10.75 -28.03
CA LYS A 7 -8.72 11.43 -26.72
C LYS A 7 -9.49 10.63 -25.68
N ASN A 8 -10.55 9.93 -26.09
CA ASN A 8 -11.30 9.04 -25.22
C ASN A 8 -10.48 7.81 -24.86
N ASP A 9 -9.78 7.21 -25.83
CA ASP A 9 -8.88 6.08 -25.61
C ASP A 9 -7.74 6.46 -24.68
N PHE A 10 -7.09 7.62 -24.87
CA PHE A 10 -6.05 8.09 -23.95
C PHE A 10 -6.58 8.34 -22.52
N SER A 11 -7.79 8.90 -22.38
CA SER A 11 -8.45 9.10 -21.09
C SER A 11 -8.81 7.78 -20.42
N VAL A 12 -9.33 6.81 -21.18
CA VAL A 12 -9.64 5.46 -20.73
C VAL A 12 -8.38 4.71 -20.33
N THR A 13 -7.30 4.77 -21.12
CA THR A 13 -6.00 4.19 -20.80
C THR A 13 -5.42 4.80 -19.52
N LYS A 14 -5.46 6.13 -19.35
CA LYS A 14 -5.08 6.78 -18.08
C LYS A 14 -5.95 6.33 -16.91
N LYS A 15 -7.26 6.18 -17.09
CA LYS A 15 -8.19 5.72 -16.04
C LYS A 15 -7.96 4.26 -15.66
N THR A 16 -7.60 3.40 -16.61
CA THR A 16 -7.29 1.99 -16.39
C THR A 16 -5.91 1.81 -15.73
N ILE A 17 -4.91 2.60 -16.15
CA ILE A 17 -3.60 2.65 -15.47
C ILE A 17 -3.80 3.12 -14.02
N ALA A 18 -4.54 4.23 -13.79
CA ALA A 18 -4.83 4.73 -12.46
C ALA A 18 -5.69 3.79 -11.59
N LYS A 19 -6.59 3.00 -12.19
CA LYS A 19 -7.34 1.94 -11.45
C LYS A 19 -6.46 0.77 -11.03
N HIS A 20 -5.29 0.61 -11.64
CA HIS A 20 -4.30 -0.41 -11.30
C HIS A 20 -3.12 0.14 -10.48
N GLU A 21 -3.10 1.44 -10.19
CA GLU A 21 -2.08 2.16 -9.41
C GLU A 21 -2.20 1.98 -7.88
N GLY A 22 -2.63 0.79 -7.46
CA GLY A 22 -2.18 0.23 -6.18
C GLY A 22 -0.89 -0.58 -6.36
N GLY A 23 0.00 -0.17 -7.29
CA GLY A 23 1.22 -0.92 -7.58
C GLY A 23 2.16 -0.98 -6.38
N ALA A 24 3.09 -1.92 -6.37
CA ALA A 24 4.03 -2.12 -5.26
C ALA A 24 4.73 -0.81 -4.83
N ALA A 25 5.08 0.07 -5.78
CA ALA A 25 5.65 1.38 -5.49
C ALA A 25 4.71 2.30 -4.69
N ALA A 26 3.42 2.36 -5.05
CA ALA A 26 2.43 3.13 -4.31
C ALA A 26 2.21 2.54 -2.91
N SER A 27 2.14 1.20 -2.81
CA SER A 27 2.01 0.49 -1.53
C SER A 27 3.25 0.60 -0.63
N ILE A 28 4.44 0.80 -1.19
CA ILE A 28 5.66 1.07 -0.41
C ILE A 28 5.61 2.52 0.05
N LYS A 29 5.35 3.46 -0.86
CA LYS A 29 5.31 4.90 -0.56
C LYS A 29 4.33 5.23 0.57
N SER A 30 3.18 4.56 0.63
CA SER A 30 2.19 4.79 1.70
C SER A 30 2.67 4.36 3.09
N LYS A 31 3.72 3.53 3.19
CA LYS A 31 4.23 3.01 4.47
C LYS A 31 5.44 3.79 5.00
N LEU A 32 6.05 4.62 4.17
CA LEU A 32 7.25 5.39 4.52
C LEU A 32 6.90 6.58 5.42
N ASN A 33 7.74 6.85 6.41
CA ASN A 33 7.80 8.13 7.10
C ASN A 33 8.97 8.98 6.54
N MET A 34 8.65 9.88 5.61
CA MET A 34 9.63 10.75 4.95
C MET A 34 10.20 11.85 5.87
N SER A 35 9.68 12.01 7.09
CA SER A 35 10.22 12.95 8.08
C SER A 35 11.38 12.38 8.90
N VAL A 36 11.70 11.09 8.74
CA VAL A 36 12.82 10.43 9.42
C VAL A 36 13.95 10.23 8.42
N ASP A 37 15.17 10.61 8.79
CA ASP A 37 16.35 10.29 7.98
C ASP A 37 16.60 8.76 8.01
N PRO A 38 16.66 8.08 6.86
CA PRO A 38 16.94 6.65 6.80
C PRO A 38 18.30 6.26 7.38
N CYS A 39 19.29 7.16 7.38
CA CYS A 39 20.60 6.93 7.98
C CYS A 39 20.56 6.94 9.52
N ASP A 40 19.59 7.65 10.11
CA ASP A 40 19.41 7.71 11.56
C ASP A 40 18.54 6.56 12.08
N ASN A 41 17.42 6.28 11.42
CA ASN A 41 16.52 5.19 11.80
C ASN A 41 15.75 4.62 10.60
N PHE A 42 16.39 3.68 9.91
CA PHE A 42 15.81 3.05 8.72
C PHE A 42 14.48 2.33 9.00
N PHE A 43 14.30 1.75 10.18
CA PHE A 43 13.03 1.09 10.53
C PHE A 43 11.88 2.09 10.58
N ARG A 44 12.07 3.23 11.28
CA ARG A 44 11.04 4.27 11.34
C ARG A 44 10.78 4.89 9.96
N PHE A 45 11.83 5.20 9.21
CA PHE A 45 11.68 5.65 7.83
C PHE A 45 10.86 4.67 6.97
N ALA A 46 11.15 3.37 7.04
CA ALA A 46 10.55 2.38 6.13
C ALA A 46 9.16 1.89 6.56
N CYS A 47 8.86 1.89 7.86
CA CYS A 47 7.70 1.18 8.41
C CYS A 47 6.80 2.01 9.34
N GLU A 48 7.24 3.18 9.82
CA GLU A 48 6.48 3.94 10.82
C GLU A 48 5.13 4.41 10.28
N GLY A 49 5.02 4.73 8.99
CA GLY A 49 3.73 5.05 8.37
C GLY A 49 2.75 3.89 8.47
N TRP A 50 3.20 2.66 8.19
CA TRP A 50 2.37 1.47 8.39
C TRP A 50 2.03 1.25 9.87
N SER A 51 3.00 1.41 10.77
CA SER A 51 2.80 1.19 12.21
C SER A 51 1.80 2.17 12.83
N GLN A 52 1.72 3.41 12.31
CA GLN A 52 0.75 4.40 12.75
C GLN A 52 -0.68 4.05 12.30
N ASP A 53 -0.82 3.55 11.07
CA ASP A 53 -2.13 3.16 10.50
C ASP A 53 -2.63 1.80 11.01
N ASN A 54 -1.74 0.99 11.61
CA ASN A 54 -2.02 -0.40 11.99
C ASN A 54 -1.65 -0.66 13.46
N PRO A 55 -2.42 -0.11 14.42
CA PRO A 55 -2.19 -0.37 15.84
C PRO A 55 -2.40 -1.85 16.16
N ILE A 56 -1.70 -2.34 17.18
CA ILE A 56 -1.82 -3.73 17.64
C ILE A 56 -3.24 -3.94 18.20
N PRO A 57 -4.06 -4.86 17.64
CA PRO A 57 -5.37 -5.15 18.18
C PRO A 57 -5.28 -5.81 19.56
N GLU A 58 -6.32 -5.68 20.39
CA GLU A 58 -6.34 -6.16 21.78
C GLU A 58 -6.01 -7.65 21.93
N ASP A 59 -6.47 -8.48 20.99
CA ASP A 59 -6.26 -9.93 21.02
C ASP A 59 -4.85 -10.37 20.54
N TYR A 60 -3.98 -9.42 20.20
CA TYR A 60 -2.66 -9.68 19.62
C TYR A 60 -1.55 -9.14 20.51
N SER A 61 -0.52 -9.95 20.73
CA SER A 61 0.73 -9.49 21.39
C SER A 61 1.69 -8.77 20.43
N ASN A 62 1.47 -8.92 19.12
CA ASN A 62 2.26 -8.30 18.05
C ASN A 62 1.40 -8.15 16.79
N TYR A 63 1.63 -7.09 16.03
CA TYR A 63 0.96 -6.87 14.75
C TYR A 63 1.95 -6.45 13.66
N GLY A 64 1.94 -7.18 12.54
CA GLY A 64 2.89 -7.06 11.45
C GLY A 64 2.45 -7.86 10.24
N VAL A 65 3.28 -7.88 9.20
CA VAL A 65 2.95 -8.58 7.94
C VAL A 65 2.65 -10.07 8.16
N TYR A 66 3.38 -10.75 9.05
CA TYR A 66 3.16 -12.18 9.31
C TYR A 66 1.87 -12.48 10.06
N SER A 67 1.52 -11.71 11.09
CA SER A 67 0.27 -11.92 11.83
C SER A 67 -0.93 -11.54 10.96
N TRP A 68 -0.82 -10.47 10.17
CA TRP A 68 -1.80 -10.13 9.13
C TRP A 68 -1.97 -11.25 8.11
N LEU A 69 -0.87 -11.80 7.58
CA LEU A 69 -0.92 -12.87 6.57
C LEU A 69 -1.58 -14.12 7.14
N ARG A 70 -1.18 -14.56 8.34
CA ARG A 70 -1.77 -15.73 9.01
C ARG A 70 -3.27 -15.55 9.19
N HIS A 71 -3.70 -14.41 9.74
CA HIS A 71 -5.12 -14.11 9.91
C HIS A 71 -5.90 -14.23 8.59
N ASN A 72 -5.38 -13.65 7.50
CA ASN A 72 -6.04 -13.70 6.19
C ASN A 72 -6.07 -15.11 5.60
N VAL A 73 -5.03 -15.91 5.78
CA VAL A 73 -5.00 -17.31 5.36
C VAL A 73 -6.02 -18.12 6.16
N ASP A 74 -6.08 -17.95 7.48
CA ASP A 74 -7.02 -18.65 8.35
C ASP A 74 -8.49 -18.36 7.99
N LEU A 75 -8.80 -17.14 7.54
CA LEU A 75 -10.13 -16.78 7.03
C LEU A 75 -10.51 -17.51 5.74
N LYS A 76 -9.53 -17.94 4.93
CA LYS A 76 -9.76 -18.62 3.64
C LYS A 76 -9.82 -20.15 3.77
N LEU A 77 -9.25 -20.69 4.84
CA LEU A 77 -9.23 -22.13 5.10
C LEU A 77 -10.48 -22.63 5.83
N LYS A 78 -11.34 -21.73 6.30
CA LYS A 78 -12.66 -22.03 6.85
C LYS A 78 -13.70 -22.13 5.74
#